data_AF-A0A0M5J0T4-F1
#
_entry.id   AF-A0A0M5J0T4-F1
#
_cell.length_a   1.000
_cell.length_b   1.000
_cell.length_c   1.000
_cell.angle_alpha   90.00
_cell.angle_beta   90.00
_cell.angle_gamma   90.00
#
_symmetry.space_group_name_H-M   'P 1'
#
loop_
_entity.id
_entity.type
_entity.pdbx_description
1 polymer ?
#
loop_
_entity_poly.entity_id
_entity_poly.type
_entity_poly.pdbx_seq_one_letter_code
_entity_poly.pdbx_strand_id
1 'polypeptide(L)'
;MPNQLLLLLLLLLLPLIGAQQTLTRQQTANLATTHYGNCFTADYGAGRCVYRNDCDFYDVDLLDASSKRQCYSQQRPELVCCPREQNALPALAARISNKTAPAVAKLSVASVGAGAAPKPLGQADALPQHPHCGTSFAFKVYGGNDTGLLEFPWTTLLEYTRQSNQRKEHACGATFIAQRWLLTAAHCVHEHFLGADRLLTGARLGEWNQSSDPDCITLWNGKRECAPPHIQAQIERALMHPEFELGNLTHDIALLRLKQAVDWRQLQHVEPVCLPPVRGSAADQLAGSAVDVSGWGLNENSTSSVIKQKAMLYVLPQSKCRSDYEQQGYALTEGQLCASGGINVDSCSGDSGGPLTVEAYTPQRDRFVYLAGIVSYGKKRCGRTDFPGVYTRVSSYMDWIEQTIRDNSDS
;
A
#
# COMPACT_ATOMS: atom_id res chain seq x y z
N MET A 1 -36.59 -32.55 62.64
CA MET A 1 -35.63 -31.46 62.39
C MET A 1 -34.51 -31.85 61.38
N PRO A 2 -34.79 -32.31 60.14
CA PRO A 2 -33.77 -32.33 59.08
C PRO A 2 -34.07 -31.39 57.90
N ASN A 3 -35.29 -30.87 57.78
CA ASN A 3 -35.74 -30.13 56.60
C ASN A 3 -35.42 -28.63 56.60
N GLN A 4 -34.99 -28.06 57.73
CA GLN A 4 -34.59 -26.64 57.76
C GLN A 4 -33.11 -26.44 57.40
N LEU A 5 -32.24 -27.42 57.66
CA LEU A 5 -30.81 -27.33 57.33
C LEU A 5 -30.56 -27.41 55.81
N LEU A 6 -31.35 -28.22 55.10
CA LEU A 6 -31.25 -28.38 53.64
C LEU A 6 -31.69 -27.12 52.89
N LEU A 7 -32.71 -26.43 53.39
CA LEU A 7 -33.22 -25.17 52.80
C LEU A 7 -32.21 -24.02 52.95
N LEU A 8 -31.52 -23.96 54.10
CA LEU A 8 -30.46 -22.99 54.38
C LEU A 8 -29.20 -23.22 53.51
N LEU A 9 -28.84 -24.48 53.22
CA LEU A 9 -27.76 -24.83 52.30
C LEU A 9 -28.08 -24.47 50.83
N LEU A 10 -29.33 -24.65 50.40
CA LEU A 10 -29.78 -24.25 49.05
C LEU A 10 -29.81 -22.72 48.87
N LEU A 11 -30.17 -21.97 49.91
CA LEU A 11 -30.18 -20.50 49.89
C LEU A 11 -28.76 -19.88 49.88
N LEU A 12 -27.75 -20.58 50.42
CA LEU A 12 -26.35 -20.16 50.38
C LEU A 12 -25.63 -20.49 49.06
N LEU A 13 -26.15 -21.44 48.25
CA LEU A 13 -25.60 -21.82 46.94
C LEU A 13 -26.12 -20.95 45.77
N LEU A 14 -27.33 -20.38 45.91
CA LEU A 14 -27.92 -19.47 44.91
C LEU A 14 -27.07 -18.21 44.59
N PRO A 15 -26.40 -17.53 45.55
CA PRO A 15 -25.53 -16.40 45.22
C PRO A 15 -24.18 -16.83 44.60
N LEU A 16 -23.72 -18.07 44.80
CA LEU A 16 -22.48 -18.60 44.20
C LEU A 16 -22.68 -18.94 42.71
N ILE A 17 -23.86 -19.43 42.34
CA ILE A 17 -24.21 -19.71 40.93
C ILE A 17 -24.51 -18.41 40.17
N GLY A 18 -25.13 -17.42 40.83
CA GLY A 18 -25.36 -16.08 40.27
C GLY A 18 -24.09 -15.28 40.03
N ALA A 19 -23.05 -15.45 40.86
CA ALA A 19 -21.76 -14.79 40.69
C ALA A 19 -20.91 -15.41 39.55
N GLN A 20 -21.04 -16.71 39.26
CA GLN A 20 -20.34 -17.33 38.11
C GLN A 20 -20.97 -16.98 36.76
N GLN A 21 -22.29 -16.76 36.70
CA GLN A 21 -22.97 -16.34 35.47
C GLN A 21 -22.74 -14.85 35.12
N THR A 22 -22.54 -13.99 36.11
CA THR A 22 -22.18 -12.58 35.88
C THR A 22 -20.71 -12.40 35.47
N LEU A 23 -19.79 -13.23 36.01
CA LEU A 23 -18.38 -13.25 35.59
C LEU A 23 -18.18 -13.79 34.16
N THR A 24 -18.96 -14.77 33.71
CA THR A 24 -18.88 -15.27 32.32
C THR A 24 -19.50 -14.31 31.31
N ARG A 25 -20.54 -13.54 31.67
CA ARG A 25 -21.14 -12.54 30.77
C ARG A 25 -20.31 -11.25 30.64
N GLN A 26 -19.48 -10.91 31.64
CA GLN A 26 -18.54 -9.79 31.55
C GLN A 26 -17.22 -10.15 30.85
N GLN A 27 -16.88 -11.44 30.69
CA GLN A 27 -15.66 -11.86 29.99
C GLN A 27 -15.81 -11.97 28.46
N THR A 28 -17.03 -11.90 27.90
CA THR A 28 -17.25 -11.89 26.44
C THR A 28 -17.26 -10.50 25.81
N ALA A 29 -17.16 -9.41 26.59
CA ALA A 29 -17.27 -8.04 26.08
C ALA A 29 -15.95 -7.44 25.54
N ASN A 30 -14.90 -8.25 25.36
CA ASN A 30 -13.61 -7.81 24.80
C ASN A 30 -13.07 -8.81 23.76
N LEU A 31 -13.93 -9.38 22.90
CA LEU A 31 -13.45 -9.91 21.64
C LEU A 31 -13.02 -8.73 20.77
N ALA A 32 -11.72 -8.54 20.60
CA ALA A 32 -11.18 -7.57 19.67
C ALA A 32 -11.56 -8.00 18.24
N THR A 33 -12.68 -7.49 17.72
CA THR A 33 -13.09 -7.74 16.33
C THR A 33 -12.01 -7.22 15.39
N THR A 34 -11.49 -8.11 14.55
CA THR A 34 -10.52 -7.75 13.51
C THR A 34 -11.21 -6.84 12.49
N HIS A 35 -10.77 -5.59 12.36
CA HIS A 35 -11.39 -4.62 11.46
C HIS A 35 -10.48 -4.21 10.31
N TYR A 36 -10.88 -4.46 9.07
CA TYR A 36 -10.15 -4.19 7.83
C TYR A 36 -10.19 -2.72 7.39
N GLY A 37 -10.65 -1.84 8.27
CA GLY A 37 -10.58 -0.41 8.05
C GLY A 37 -11.53 0.46 8.81
N ASN A 38 -11.40 1.77 8.61
CA ASN A 38 -12.44 2.74 8.93
C ASN A 38 -13.29 3.00 7.69
N CYS A 39 -14.55 3.32 7.90
CA CYS A 39 -15.49 3.69 6.85
C CYS A 39 -16.50 4.68 7.43
N PHE A 40 -17.34 5.26 6.58
CA PHE A 40 -18.37 6.21 6.98
C PHE A 40 -19.70 5.86 6.33
N THR A 41 -20.74 5.73 7.14
CA THR A 41 -22.11 5.56 6.68
C THR A 41 -22.82 6.91 6.75
N ALA A 42 -23.63 7.25 5.74
CA ALA A 42 -24.35 8.52 5.72
C ALA A 42 -25.29 8.66 6.92
N ASP A 43 -25.95 7.56 7.29
CA ASP A 43 -27.00 7.54 8.31
C ASP A 43 -26.47 7.28 9.73
N TYR A 44 -25.33 6.58 9.88
CA TYR A 44 -24.83 6.13 11.18
C TYR A 44 -23.39 6.60 11.50
N GLY A 45 -22.80 7.42 10.62
CA GLY A 45 -21.50 8.02 10.84
C GLY A 45 -20.33 7.03 10.74
N ALA A 46 -19.30 7.25 11.56
CA ALA A 46 -18.05 6.48 11.48
C ALA A 46 -18.26 5.00 11.86
N GLY A 47 -17.75 4.12 11.00
CA GLY A 47 -17.79 2.68 11.15
C GLY A 47 -16.45 2.02 10.89
N ARG A 48 -16.45 0.69 10.92
CA ARG A 48 -15.31 -0.17 10.67
C ARG A 48 -15.63 -1.22 9.61
N CYS A 49 -14.72 -1.45 8.68
CA CYS A 49 -14.86 -2.54 7.71
C CYS A 49 -14.61 -3.86 8.42
N VAL A 50 -15.62 -4.74 8.49
CA VAL A 50 -15.54 -6.07 9.12
C VAL A 50 -16.26 -7.07 8.22
N TYR A 51 -16.08 -8.37 8.45
CA TYR A 51 -16.92 -9.35 7.78
C TYR A 51 -18.37 -9.17 8.21
N ARG A 52 -19.31 -9.42 7.29
CA ARG A 52 -20.75 -9.37 7.57
C ARG A 52 -21.15 -10.07 8.87
N ASN A 53 -20.58 -11.25 9.15
CA ASN A 53 -20.90 -12.04 10.33
C ASN A 53 -20.26 -11.51 11.64
N ASP A 54 -19.28 -10.61 11.52
CA ASP A 54 -18.56 -10.00 12.65
C ASP A 54 -19.13 -8.61 13.00
N CYS A 55 -20.21 -8.18 12.31
CA CYS A 55 -20.89 -6.93 12.58
C CYS A 55 -22.15 -7.16 13.42
N ASP A 56 -22.10 -6.77 14.68
CA ASP A 56 -23.25 -6.86 15.60
C ASP A 56 -24.32 -5.77 15.32
N PHE A 57 -24.11 -4.89 14.34
CA PHE A 57 -25.09 -3.88 13.95
C PHE A 57 -26.27 -4.55 13.24
N TYR A 58 -27.46 -4.44 13.85
CA TYR A 58 -28.68 -5.16 13.49
C TYR A 58 -29.22 -4.91 12.07
N ASP A 59 -28.60 -4.01 11.30
CA ASP A 59 -29.11 -3.58 9.99
C ASP A 59 -28.03 -3.33 8.91
N VAL A 60 -27.02 -4.19 8.85
CA VAL A 60 -25.98 -4.14 7.80
C VAL A 60 -26.52 -4.25 6.37
N ASP A 61 -27.72 -4.79 6.18
CA ASP A 61 -28.36 -4.94 4.87
C ASP A 61 -29.05 -3.67 4.36
N LEU A 62 -29.40 -2.73 5.25
CA LEU A 62 -29.96 -1.42 4.89
C LEU A 62 -28.91 -0.35 4.57
N LEU A 63 -27.62 -0.67 4.73
CA LEU A 63 -26.54 0.25 4.41
C LEU A 63 -26.52 0.59 2.91
N ASP A 64 -26.37 1.88 2.62
CA ASP A 64 -26.36 2.40 1.26
C ASP A 64 -25.24 1.79 0.38
N ALA A 65 -25.42 1.88 -0.95
CA ALA A 65 -24.44 1.33 -1.89
C ALA A 65 -23.04 1.96 -1.74
N SER A 66 -22.94 3.21 -1.27
CA SER A 66 -21.65 3.87 -0.98
C SER A 66 -20.92 3.28 0.22
N SER A 67 -21.64 2.82 1.24
CA SER A 67 -21.09 2.18 2.43
C SER A 67 -20.54 0.80 2.10
N LYS A 68 -21.20 0.09 1.18
CA LYS A 68 -20.70 -1.17 0.60
C LYS A 68 -19.41 -0.93 -0.21
N ARG A 69 -19.32 0.15 -0.99
CA ARG A 69 -18.12 0.49 -1.77
C ARG A 69 -16.90 0.84 -0.93
N GLN A 70 -17.07 1.51 0.21
CA GLN A 70 -15.93 1.93 1.06
C GLN A 70 -15.16 0.79 1.71
N CYS A 71 -15.83 -0.34 1.97
CA CYS A 71 -15.21 -1.54 2.51
C CYS A 71 -14.98 -2.61 1.46
N TYR A 72 -15.47 -2.39 0.23
CA TYR A 72 -15.27 -3.31 -0.87
C TYR A 72 -13.79 -3.40 -1.20
N SER A 73 -13.29 -4.63 -1.21
CA SER A 73 -12.01 -5.01 -1.77
C SER A 73 -12.25 -6.24 -2.63
N GLN A 74 -11.60 -6.32 -3.78
CA GLN A 74 -11.62 -7.54 -4.60
C GLN A 74 -11.11 -8.76 -3.81
N GLN A 75 -10.22 -8.55 -2.84
CA GLN A 75 -9.69 -9.60 -1.96
C GLN A 75 -10.71 -10.07 -0.93
N ARG A 76 -11.63 -9.20 -0.51
CA ARG A 76 -12.62 -9.45 0.55
C ARG A 76 -13.95 -8.80 0.19
N PRO A 77 -14.68 -9.34 -0.80
CA PRO A 77 -15.92 -8.75 -1.30
C PRO A 77 -17.05 -8.75 -0.24
N GLU A 78 -16.92 -9.57 0.79
CA GLU A 78 -17.89 -9.75 1.88
C GLU A 78 -17.74 -8.74 3.04
N LEU A 79 -16.80 -7.80 2.93
CA LEU A 79 -16.63 -6.76 3.95
C LEU A 79 -17.77 -5.74 3.89
N VAL A 80 -18.26 -5.36 5.06
CA VAL A 80 -19.30 -4.34 5.24
C VAL A 80 -18.80 -3.24 6.15
N CYS A 81 -19.28 -2.01 5.94
CA CYS A 81 -19.03 -0.91 6.85
C CYS A 81 -19.92 -1.04 8.08
N CYS A 82 -19.40 -1.57 9.19
CA CYS A 82 -20.13 -1.75 10.44
C CYS A 82 -20.07 -0.47 11.30
N PRO A 83 -21.18 0.25 11.51
CA PRO A 83 -21.21 1.41 12.39
C PRO A 83 -20.81 1.03 13.81
N ARG A 84 -20.14 1.94 14.53
CA ARG A 84 -19.93 1.75 15.97
C ARG A 84 -21.25 1.98 16.70
N GLU A 85 -21.72 1.03 17.50
CA GLU A 85 -22.79 1.32 18.46
C GLU A 85 -22.29 2.41 19.43
N GLN A 86 -22.78 3.63 19.25
CA GLN A 86 -22.66 4.68 20.25
C GLN A 86 -24.08 5.04 20.67
N ASN A 87 -24.49 4.53 21.82
CA ASN A 87 -25.60 5.11 22.57
C ASN A 87 -25.29 6.60 22.83
N ALA A 88 -25.86 7.44 21.97
CA ALA A 88 -26.37 8.80 22.14
C ALA A 88 -25.58 9.79 23.04
N LEU A 89 -24.75 10.64 22.41
CA LEU A 89 -24.57 12.04 22.82
C LEU A 89 -24.48 12.96 21.58
N PRO A 90 -24.91 14.23 21.66
CA PRO A 90 -25.27 15.05 20.50
C PRO A 90 -24.06 15.49 19.67
N ALA A 91 -24.30 15.73 18.39
CA ALA A 91 -23.32 16.20 17.42
C ALA A 91 -22.49 17.38 17.95
N LEU A 92 -21.19 17.13 18.17
CA LEU A 92 -20.20 18.19 18.32
C LEU A 92 -19.79 18.68 16.94
N ALA A 93 -19.89 20.01 16.77
CA ALA A 93 -19.86 20.76 15.53
C ALA A 93 -18.70 20.43 14.57
N ALA A 94 -18.98 20.64 13.29
CA ALA A 94 -18.06 20.53 12.16
C ALA A 94 -16.73 21.24 12.44
N ARG A 95 -15.61 20.51 12.28
CA ARG A 95 -14.30 21.12 12.13
C ARG A 95 -13.99 21.28 10.65
N ILE A 96 -13.97 22.55 10.27
CA ILE A 96 -13.43 23.20 9.07
C ILE A 96 -14.49 23.69 8.07
N SER A 97 -14.65 25.00 8.16
CA SER A 97 -15.45 25.92 7.37
C SER A 97 -14.89 26.09 5.97
N ASN A 98 -15.75 25.92 4.97
CA ASN A 98 -15.55 26.43 3.61
C ASN A 98 -15.56 27.97 3.62
N LYS A 99 -14.38 28.59 3.74
CA LYS A 99 -14.07 29.99 3.38
C LYS A 99 -12.56 29.96 3.10
N THR A 100 -12.01 30.17 1.91
CA THR A 100 -12.39 30.87 0.68
C THR A 100 -11.46 30.35 -0.42
N ALA A 101 -11.99 29.73 -1.47
CA ALA A 101 -11.23 29.55 -2.72
C ALA A 101 -11.78 30.56 -3.74
N PRO A 102 -10.94 31.39 -4.38
CA PRO A 102 -11.39 32.26 -5.47
C PRO A 102 -11.90 31.40 -6.64
N ALA A 103 -12.88 31.94 -7.35
CA ALA A 103 -13.53 31.30 -8.49
C ALA A 103 -12.51 30.73 -9.49
N VAL A 104 -12.71 29.46 -9.84
CA VAL A 104 -12.03 28.78 -10.95
C VAL A 104 -12.22 29.61 -12.22
N ALA A 105 -11.13 30.20 -12.71
CA ALA A 105 -11.09 30.77 -14.04
C ALA A 105 -11.37 29.64 -15.04
N LYS A 106 -12.35 29.85 -15.92
CA LYS A 106 -12.67 28.93 -17.02
C LYS A 106 -11.41 28.77 -17.89
N LEU A 107 -10.80 27.59 -17.85
CA LEU A 107 -9.80 27.19 -18.83
C LEU A 107 -10.49 27.06 -20.19
N SER A 108 -10.18 28.00 -21.09
CA SER A 108 -10.48 27.86 -22.51
C SER A 108 -9.59 26.78 -23.10
N VAL A 109 -10.20 25.70 -23.60
CA VAL A 109 -9.50 24.69 -24.39
C VAL A 109 -9.02 25.36 -25.68
N ALA A 110 -7.72 25.62 -25.78
CA ALA A 110 -7.10 25.94 -27.06
C ALA A 110 -7.02 24.66 -27.89
N SER A 111 -7.64 24.68 -29.06
CA SER A 111 -7.57 23.61 -30.05
C SER A 111 -6.15 23.50 -30.60
N VAL A 112 -5.38 22.53 -30.12
CA VAL A 112 -4.11 22.13 -30.74
C VAL A 112 -4.42 21.08 -31.81
N GLY A 113 -3.85 21.31 -33.00
CA GLY A 113 -4.20 20.65 -34.26
C GLY A 113 -4.07 19.13 -34.28
N ALA A 114 -4.78 18.54 -35.24
CA ALA A 114 -4.85 17.12 -35.52
C ALA A 114 -3.48 16.50 -35.84
N GLY A 115 -2.78 16.02 -34.82
CA GLY A 115 -1.83 14.91 -34.94
C GLY A 115 -2.58 13.58 -34.85
N ALA A 116 -2.14 12.57 -35.59
CA ALA A 116 -2.77 11.25 -35.65
C ALA A 116 -3.09 10.70 -34.25
N ALA A 117 -4.34 10.26 -34.04
CA ALA A 117 -4.76 9.69 -32.77
C ALA A 117 -3.92 8.43 -32.46
N PRO A 118 -3.33 8.31 -31.26
CA PRO A 118 -2.51 7.16 -30.91
C PRO A 118 -3.34 5.86 -30.91
N LYS A 119 -2.69 4.77 -31.33
CA LYS A 119 -3.28 3.42 -31.40
C LYS A 119 -3.80 2.99 -30.01
N PRO A 120 -4.98 2.35 -29.91
CA PRO A 120 -5.46 1.80 -28.64
C PRO A 120 -4.49 0.74 -28.11
N LEU A 121 -4.17 0.80 -26.81
CA LEU A 121 -3.38 -0.23 -26.13
C LEU A 121 -4.15 -1.57 -26.13
N GLY A 122 -3.45 -2.69 -26.32
CA GLY A 122 -4.01 -4.01 -26.06
C GLY A 122 -4.44 -4.14 -24.59
N GLN A 123 -5.47 -4.95 -24.31
CA GLN A 123 -6.09 -5.05 -22.98
C GLN A 123 -5.10 -5.38 -21.84
N ALA A 124 -3.99 -6.08 -22.13
CA ALA A 124 -2.95 -6.44 -21.18
C ALA A 124 -1.95 -5.31 -20.88
N ASP A 125 -1.82 -4.34 -21.80
CA ASP A 125 -0.91 -3.21 -21.69
C ASP A 125 -1.60 -1.94 -21.13
N ALA A 126 -2.93 -1.97 -21.02
CA ALA A 126 -3.70 -0.87 -20.47
C ALA A 126 -3.44 -0.67 -18.96
N LEU A 127 -3.12 0.57 -18.59
CA LEU A 127 -3.03 0.98 -17.19
C LEU A 127 -4.44 1.00 -16.57
N PRO A 128 -4.67 0.26 -15.47
CA PRO A 128 -5.96 0.22 -14.80
C PRO A 128 -6.26 1.55 -14.10
N GLN A 129 -7.55 1.84 -13.97
CA GLN A 129 -8.06 2.94 -13.16
C GLN A 129 -8.92 2.39 -12.03
N HIS A 130 -9.08 3.15 -10.95
CA HIS A 130 -10.00 2.81 -9.87
C HIS A 130 -11.42 2.55 -10.42
N PRO A 131 -12.13 1.47 -10.01
CA PRO A 131 -11.87 0.59 -8.87
C PRO A 131 -11.05 -0.67 -9.18
N HIS A 132 -10.37 -0.73 -10.32
CA HIS A 132 -9.57 -1.89 -10.76
C HIS A 132 -8.07 -1.77 -10.40
N CYS A 133 -7.73 -0.87 -9.48
CA CYS A 133 -6.39 -0.72 -8.96
C CYS A 133 -6.46 -0.10 -7.58
N GLY A 134 -5.35 -0.21 -6.84
CA GLY A 134 -5.16 0.58 -5.63
C GLY A 134 -6.16 0.26 -4.53
N THR A 135 -6.52 -1.01 -4.35
CA THR A 135 -7.29 -1.44 -3.18
C THR A 135 -6.66 -0.89 -1.91
N SER A 136 -7.47 -0.22 -1.10
CA SER A 136 -7.02 0.40 0.14
C SER A 136 -7.20 -0.54 1.34
N PHE A 137 -6.09 -0.83 2.01
CA PHE A 137 -6.04 -1.47 3.32
C PHE A 137 -6.16 -0.41 4.39
N ALA A 138 -6.88 -0.68 5.47
CA ALA A 138 -7.11 0.35 6.47
C ALA A 138 -6.56 0.03 7.85
N PHE A 139 -5.40 -0.65 7.83
CA PHE A 139 -4.48 -0.74 8.95
C PHE A 139 -3.28 0.17 8.72
N LYS A 140 -3.37 1.39 9.26
CA LYS A 140 -2.24 2.31 9.40
C LYS A 140 -1.49 1.97 10.68
N VAL A 141 -0.25 1.49 10.57
CA VAL A 141 0.60 1.13 11.71
C VAL A 141 1.84 2.03 11.70
N TYR A 142 2.21 2.54 12.87
CA TYR A 142 3.43 3.34 13.08
C TYR A 142 4.59 2.41 13.47
N GLY A 143 5.76 2.61 12.89
CA GLY A 143 6.92 1.71 13.08
C GLY A 143 6.96 0.60 12.05
N GLY A 144 8.16 0.17 11.67
CA GLY A 144 8.35 -0.96 10.76
C GLY A 144 7.73 -2.22 11.35
N ASN A 145 6.82 -2.87 10.63
CA ASN A 145 6.16 -4.08 11.09
C ASN A 145 5.85 -5.03 9.93
N ASP A 146 5.62 -6.31 10.26
CA ASP A 146 5.10 -7.29 9.32
C ASP A 146 3.79 -6.77 8.69
N THR A 147 3.70 -6.90 7.37
CA THR A 147 2.44 -6.66 6.65
C THR A 147 1.44 -7.77 6.96
N GLY A 148 0.15 -7.45 6.82
CA GLY A 148 -0.86 -8.50 6.70
C GLY A 148 -0.62 -9.35 5.45
N LEU A 149 -1.01 -10.62 5.49
CA LEU A 149 -0.75 -11.63 4.45
C LEU A 149 -1.05 -11.17 3.00
N LEU A 150 -2.09 -10.35 2.80
CA LEU A 150 -2.52 -9.86 1.48
C LEU A 150 -2.34 -8.34 1.28
N GLU A 151 -1.74 -7.64 2.25
CA GLU A 151 -1.52 -6.20 2.15
C GLU A 151 -0.46 -5.86 1.11
N PHE A 152 -0.61 -4.73 0.42
CA PHE A 152 0.28 -4.25 -0.65
C PHE A 152 0.51 -5.33 -1.74
N PRO A 153 -0.55 -5.75 -2.46
CA PRO A 153 -0.51 -6.84 -3.45
C PRO A 153 0.26 -6.45 -4.73
N TRP A 154 0.58 -5.16 -4.88
CA TRP A 154 1.41 -4.63 -5.96
C TRP A 154 2.91 -4.76 -5.66
N THR A 155 3.30 -4.94 -4.40
CA THR A 155 4.72 -5.00 -4.03
C THR A 155 5.34 -6.27 -4.58
N THR A 156 6.38 -6.10 -5.41
CA THR A 156 6.98 -7.15 -6.22
C THR A 156 8.46 -7.27 -5.89
N LEU A 157 8.98 -8.49 -5.79
CA LEU A 157 10.40 -8.75 -5.51
C LEU A 157 11.15 -9.04 -6.81
N LEU A 158 12.22 -8.31 -7.12
CA LEU A 158 13.02 -8.55 -8.32
C LEU A 158 14.01 -9.71 -8.10
N GLU A 159 14.17 -10.53 -9.13
CA GLU A 159 15.05 -11.70 -9.13
C GLU A 159 16.21 -11.50 -10.10
N TYR A 160 17.42 -11.58 -9.55
CA TYR A 160 18.68 -11.48 -10.28
C TYR A 160 19.35 -12.85 -10.29
N THR A 161 19.76 -13.32 -11.47
CA THR A 161 20.57 -14.53 -11.59
C THR A 161 22.04 -14.15 -11.69
N ARG A 162 22.88 -14.77 -10.86
CA ARG A 162 24.33 -14.69 -10.98
C ARG A 162 24.81 -15.51 -12.16
N GLN A 163 25.56 -14.90 -13.06
CA GLN A 163 26.10 -15.59 -14.23
C GLN A 163 27.13 -16.65 -13.83
N SER A 164 27.93 -16.38 -12.80
CA SER A 164 29.01 -17.25 -12.32
C SER A 164 28.55 -18.62 -11.80
N ASN A 165 27.42 -18.69 -11.10
CA ASN A 165 26.97 -19.92 -10.42
C ASN A 165 25.46 -20.20 -10.55
N GLN A 166 24.74 -19.42 -11.36
CA GLN A 166 23.30 -19.54 -11.59
C GLN A 166 22.44 -19.38 -10.32
N ARG A 167 23.02 -18.85 -9.23
CA ARG A 167 22.27 -18.57 -8.00
C ARG A 167 21.35 -17.38 -8.23
N LYS A 168 20.12 -17.50 -7.76
CA LYS A 168 19.14 -16.42 -7.73
C LYS A 168 19.30 -15.58 -6.46
N GLU A 169 19.22 -14.27 -6.62
CA GLU A 169 19.29 -13.27 -5.56
C GLU A 169 18.14 -12.27 -5.69
N HIS A 170 17.68 -11.77 -4.55
CA HIS A 170 16.69 -10.71 -4.48
C HIS A 170 17.33 -9.49 -3.84
N ALA A 171 17.31 -8.36 -4.53
CA ALA A 171 18.06 -7.16 -4.11
C ALA A 171 17.27 -5.85 -4.25
N CYS A 172 16.24 -5.83 -5.09
CA CYS A 172 15.36 -4.69 -5.29
C CYS A 172 13.90 -5.14 -5.29
N GLY A 173 13.02 -4.18 -5.01
CA GLY A 173 11.60 -4.27 -5.26
C GLY A 173 11.19 -3.64 -6.60
N ALA A 174 9.92 -3.85 -6.92
CA ALA A 174 9.20 -3.17 -7.98
C ALA A 174 7.73 -3.06 -7.59
N THR A 175 6.96 -2.38 -8.41
CA THR A 175 5.53 -2.16 -8.21
C THR A 175 4.76 -2.67 -9.42
N PHE A 176 3.82 -3.57 -9.22
CA PHE A 176 2.91 -4.02 -10.27
C PHE A 176 1.92 -2.92 -10.61
N ILE A 177 1.91 -2.47 -11.87
CA ILE A 177 1.10 -1.33 -12.34
C ILE A 177 0.11 -1.71 -13.45
N ALA A 178 0.35 -2.81 -14.17
CA ALA A 178 -0.58 -3.40 -15.15
C ALA A 178 -0.21 -4.86 -15.42
N GLN A 179 -1.03 -5.60 -16.18
CA GLN A 179 -0.87 -7.06 -16.37
C GLN A 179 0.53 -7.49 -16.85
N ARG A 180 1.21 -6.63 -17.63
CA ARG A 180 2.56 -6.87 -18.14
C ARG A 180 3.61 -5.89 -17.64
N TRP A 181 3.28 -4.99 -16.72
CA TRP A 181 4.14 -3.85 -16.41
C TRP A 181 4.44 -3.75 -14.93
N LEU A 182 5.73 -3.70 -14.62
CA LEU A 182 6.25 -3.29 -13.33
C LEU A 182 6.93 -1.94 -13.44
N LEU A 183 6.88 -1.15 -12.37
CA LEU A 183 7.64 0.08 -12.21
C LEU A 183 8.68 -0.11 -11.10
N THR A 184 9.92 0.31 -11.34
CA THR A 184 11.04 0.21 -10.38
C THR A 184 11.99 1.39 -10.57
N ALA A 185 13.09 1.41 -9.81
CA ALA A 185 14.15 2.38 -9.95
C ALA A 185 15.11 2.00 -11.10
N ALA A 186 15.69 3.00 -11.79
CA ALA A 186 16.66 2.75 -12.85
C ALA A 186 17.95 2.11 -12.31
N HIS A 187 18.37 2.46 -11.09
CA HIS A 187 19.53 1.82 -10.46
C HIS A 187 19.32 0.32 -10.18
N CYS A 188 18.07 -0.18 -10.12
CA CYS A 188 17.78 -1.60 -9.97
C CYS A 188 17.96 -2.40 -11.27
N VAL A 189 18.21 -1.73 -12.40
CA VAL A 189 18.40 -2.36 -13.71
C VAL A 189 19.72 -1.97 -14.39
N HIS A 190 20.32 -0.85 -13.95
CA HIS A 190 21.51 -0.30 -14.57
C HIS A 190 22.76 -1.12 -14.23
N GLU A 191 23.57 -1.43 -15.25
CA GLU A 191 24.75 -2.31 -15.16
C GLU A 191 25.76 -1.88 -14.09
N HIS A 192 25.98 -0.58 -13.90
CA HIS A 192 26.85 -0.04 -12.85
C HIS A 192 26.48 -0.54 -11.44
N PHE A 193 25.18 -0.64 -11.13
CA PHE A 193 24.71 -1.09 -9.81
C PHE A 193 24.58 -2.60 -9.73
N LEU A 194 24.20 -3.25 -10.84
CA LEU A 194 24.13 -4.72 -10.89
C LEU A 194 25.52 -5.36 -10.82
N GLY A 195 26.54 -4.69 -11.36
CA GLY A 195 27.87 -5.26 -11.56
C GLY A 195 27.87 -6.34 -12.65
N ALA A 196 29.05 -6.85 -12.98
CA ALA A 196 29.21 -7.74 -14.11
C ALA A 196 28.58 -9.14 -13.94
N ASP A 197 28.26 -9.56 -12.72
CA ASP A 197 27.79 -10.92 -12.44
C ASP A 197 26.26 -11.05 -12.33
N ARG A 198 25.51 -9.95 -12.14
CA ARG A 198 24.06 -10.02 -11.92
C ARG A 198 23.28 -9.66 -13.16
N LEU A 199 22.33 -10.52 -13.53
CA LEU A 199 21.36 -10.27 -14.60
C LEU A 199 19.95 -10.25 -14.01
N LEU A 200 19.16 -9.21 -14.28
CA LEU A 200 17.74 -9.19 -13.95
C LEU A 200 17.01 -10.20 -14.83
N THR A 201 16.48 -11.27 -14.23
CA THR A 201 15.86 -12.39 -14.96
C THR A 201 14.37 -12.56 -14.71
N GLY A 202 13.89 -12.11 -13.54
CA GLY A 202 12.51 -12.34 -13.15
C GLY A 202 12.01 -11.43 -12.05
N ALA A 203 10.77 -11.70 -11.63
CA ALA A 203 10.10 -11.04 -10.53
C ALA A 203 9.15 -12.02 -9.83
N ARG A 204 8.96 -11.87 -8.51
CA ARG A 204 7.93 -12.57 -7.73
C ARG A 204 6.82 -11.61 -7.35
N LEU A 205 5.61 -11.88 -7.85
CA LEU A 205 4.40 -11.12 -7.53
C LEU A 205 3.59 -11.89 -6.49
N GLY A 206 3.01 -11.16 -5.52
CA GLY A 206 2.15 -11.75 -4.49
C GLY A 206 2.90 -12.61 -3.46
N GLU A 207 4.22 -12.46 -3.39
CA GLU A 207 5.07 -12.97 -2.31
C GLU A 207 4.72 -12.27 -0.98
N TRP A 208 4.86 -12.99 0.13
CA TRP A 208 4.78 -12.42 1.48
C TRP A 208 5.92 -12.91 2.35
N ASN A 209 6.18 -14.23 2.41
CA ASN A 209 7.26 -14.83 3.18
C ASN A 209 8.20 -15.66 2.29
N GLN A 210 9.41 -15.13 2.06
CA GLN A 210 10.40 -15.74 1.16
C GLN A 210 10.88 -17.15 1.56
N SER A 211 10.50 -17.66 2.73
CA SER A 211 10.82 -19.01 3.21
C SER A 211 9.67 -20.02 3.11
N SER A 212 8.50 -19.61 2.62
CA SER A 212 7.33 -20.49 2.46
C SER A 212 6.58 -20.22 1.15
N ASP A 213 5.92 -21.25 0.64
CA ASP A 213 5.00 -21.15 -0.51
C ASP A 213 4.12 -22.42 -0.55
N PRO A 214 2.79 -22.35 -0.41
CA PRO A 214 1.99 -21.14 -0.15
C PRO A 214 2.18 -20.61 1.27
N ASP A 215 1.93 -19.31 1.42
CA ASP A 215 2.02 -18.61 2.70
C ASP A 215 0.74 -18.74 3.52
N CYS A 216 0.87 -19.01 4.81
CA CYS A 216 -0.26 -19.18 5.71
C CYS A 216 -0.05 -18.54 7.08
N ILE A 217 -1.14 -18.02 7.65
CA ILE A 217 -1.22 -17.54 9.02
C ILE A 217 -2.34 -18.26 9.79
N THR A 218 -2.20 -18.34 11.10
CA THR A 218 -3.28 -18.78 11.99
C THR A 218 -3.87 -17.56 12.67
N LEU A 219 -5.15 -17.29 12.41
CA LEU A 219 -5.90 -16.20 13.03
C LEU A 219 -6.16 -16.52 14.50
N TRP A 220 -6.48 -15.50 15.29
CA TRP A 220 -6.73 -15.60 16.73
C TRP A 220 -7.87 -16.59 17.08
N ASN A 221 -8.81 -16.81 16.17
CA ASN A 221 -9.92 -17.77 16.32
C ASN A 221 -9.52 -19.22 15.93
N GLY A 222 -8.23 -19.48 15.67
CA GLY A 222 -7.71 -20.78 15.26
C GLY A 222 -7.93 -21.11 13.77
N LYS A 223 -8.61 -20.24 13.00
CA LYS A 223 -8.78 -20.43 11.56
C LYS A 223 -7.45 -20.19 10.83
N ARG A 224 -7.08 -21.11 9.96
CA ARG A 224 -5.94 -20.96 9.05
C ARG A 224 -6.37 -20.19 7.79
N GLU A 225 -5.63 -19.14 7.46
CA GLU A 225 -5.78 -18.35 6.23
C GLU A 225 -4.50 -18.52 5.41
N CYS A 226 -4.61 -18.83 4.13
CA CYS A 226 -3.47 -19.00 3.24
C CYS A 226 -3.64 -18.16 1.98
N ALA A 227 -2.55 -17.53 1.55
CA ALA A 227 -2.46 -16.92 0.23
C ALA A 227 -2.20 -18.02 -0.81
N PRO A 228 -2.69 -17.86 -2.06
CA PRO A 228 -2.24 -18.70 -3.16
C PRO A 228 -0.71 -18.57 -3.38
N PRO A 229 -0.08 -19.55 -4.06
CA PRO A 229 1.35 -19.47 -4.34
C PRO A 229 1.74 -18.21 -5.12
N HIS A 230 2.92 -17.66 -4.83
CA HIS A 230 3.41 -16.49 -5.53
C HIS A 230 3.63 -16.77 -7.03
N ILE A 231 3.61 -15.71 -7.84
CA ILE A 231 3.83 -15.80 -9.28
C ILE A 231 5.27 -15.46 -9.61
N GLN A 232 6.02 -16.44 -10.10
CA GLN A 232 7.34 -16.24 -10.69
C GLN A 232 7.21 -15.80 -12.16
N ALA A 233 7.39 -14.51 -12.43
CA ALA A 233 7.34 -13.94 -13.77
C ALA A 233 8.74 -13.74 -14.37
N GLN A 234 8.87 -13.92 -15.69
CA GLN A 234 10.09 -13.59 -16.45
C GLN A 234 10.03 -12.14 -16.94
N ILE A 235 11.16 -11.43 -16.88
CA ILE A 235 11.31 -10.10 -17.48
C ILE A 235 11.68 -10.25 -18.95
N GLU A 236 10.90 -9.64 -19.84
CA GLU A 236 11.19 -9.56 -21.27
C GLU A 236 12.11 -8.38 -21.57
N ARG A 237 11.81 -7.20 -21.01
CA ARG A 237 12.54 -5.96 -21.25
C ARG A 237 12.62 -5.12 -20.00
N ALA A 238 13.74 -4.43 -19.83
CA ALA A 238 13.92 -3.36 -18.86
C ALA A 238 14.16 -2.05 -19.61
N LEU A 239 13.35 -1.03 -19.32
CA LEU A 239 13.31 0.25 -20.02
C LEU A 239 13.59 1.36 -19.01
N MET A 240 14.85 1.80 -18.94
CA MET A 240 15.26 2.91 -18.09
C MET A 240 14.84 4.25 -18.68
N HIS A 241 14.59 5.23 -17.82
CA HIS A 241 14.46 6.61 -18.28
C HIS A 241 15.75 7.05 -19.00
N PRO A 242 15.66 7.65 -20.22
CA PRO A 242 16.84 8.00 -21.01
C PRO A 242 17.72 9.08 -20.36
N GLU A 243 17.14 9.89 -19.49
CA GLU A 243 17.85 10.95 -18.73
C GLU A 243 18.30 10.48 -17.34
N PHE A 244 18.34 9.17 -17.05
CA PHE A 244 18.88 8.69 -15.77
C PHE A 244 20.35 9.06 -15.60
N GLU A 245 20.68 9.78 -14.53
CA GLU A 245 22.06 10.21 -14.24
C GLU A 245 22.61 9.55 -12.97
N LEU A 246 23.78 8.90 -13.09
CA LEU A 246 24.44 8.18 -11.99
C LEU A 246 24.87 9.07 -10.82
N GLY A 247 25.16 10.35 -11.07
CA GLY A 247 25.74 11.25 -10.07
C GLY A 247 24.77 11.58 -8.93
N ASN A 248 23.60 12.13 -9.28
CA ASN A 248 22.57 12.54 -8.32
C ASN A 248 21.37 11.58 -8.26
N LEU A 249 21.41 10.47 -9.02
CA LEU A 249 20.29 9.55 -9.18
C LEU A 249 19.00 10.29 -9.58
N THR A 250 19.14 11.25 -10.49
CA THR A 250 18.02 11.94 -11.13
C THR A 250 17.41 11.03 -12.18
N HIS A 251 16.09 11.16 -12.39
CA HIS A 251 15.32 10.28 -13.30
C HIS A 251 15.49 8.79 -12.98
N ASP A 252 15.60 8.44 -11.69
CA ASP A 252 15.77 7.08 -11.21
C ASP A 252 14.45 6.28 -11.28
N ILE A 253 14.07 5.92 -12.50
CA ILE A 253 12.84 5.20 -12.82
C ILE A 253 13.06 4.28 -14.03
N ALA A 254 12.50 3.08 -13.96
CA ALA A 254 12.50 2.12 -15.05
C ALA A 254 11.17 1.35 -15.10
N LEU A 255 10.76 1.00 -16.32
CA LEU A 255 9.65 0.10 -16.60
C LEU A 255 10.19 -1.30 -16.92
N LEU A 256 9.57 -2.33 -16.36
CA LEU A 256 9.86 -3.71 -16.70
C LEU A 256 8.65 -4.31 -17.40
N ARG A 257 8.86 -4.85 -18.60
CA ARG A 257 7.85 -5.63 -19.32
C ARG A 257 7.98 -7.10 -18.93
N LEU A 258 6.90 -7.68 -18.44
CA LEU A 258 6.79 -9.12 -18.19
C LEU A 258 6.59 -9.86 -19.50
N LYS A 259 7.25 -11.02 -19.66
CA LYS A 259 7.12 -11.87 -20.85
C LYS A 259 5.72 -12.45 -21.01
N GLN A 260 5.00 -12.66 -19.92
CA GLN A 260 3.62 -13.14 -19.90
C GLN A 260 2.76 -12.18 -19.09
N ALA A 261 1.51 -11.99 -19.55
CA ALA A 261 0.55 -11.19 -18.82
C ALA A 261 0.07 -11.95 -17.58
N VAL A 262 -0.01 -11.24 -16.45
CA VAL A 262 -0.58 -11.76 -15.20
C VAL A 262 -2.07 -11.41 -15.15
N ASP A 263 -2.94 -12.42 -15.19
CA ASP A 263 -4.38 -12.23 -15.03
C ASP A 263 -4.75 -12.06 -13.55
N TRP A 264 -4.43 -10.87 -13.02
CA TRP A 264 -4.61 -10.54 -11.61
C TRP A 264 -6.09 -10.38 -11.21
N ARG A 265 -7.03 -10.26 -12.16
CA ARG A 265 -8.46 -10.02 -11.86
C ARG A 265 -9.13 -11.17 -11.09
N GLN A 266 -8.50 -12.34 -11.06
CA GLN A 266 -9.00 -13.50 -10.32
C GLN A 266 -8.14 -13.82 -9.08
N LEU A 267 -7.13 -12.99 -8.80
CA LEU A 267 -6.16 -13.23 -7.73
C LEU A 267 -6.44 -12.31 -6.54
N GLN A 268 -6.34 -12.86 -5.33
CA GLN A 268 -6.48 -12.11 -4.09
C GLN A 268 -5.16 -11.51 -3.58
N HIS A 269 -4.02 -12.02 -4.03
CA HIS A 269 -2.68 -11.66 -3.52
C HIS A 269 -1.88 -10.79 -4.50
N VAL A 270 -2.43 -10.51 -5.69
CA VAL A 270 -1.82 -9.68 -6.72
C VAL A 270 -2.87 -8.72 -7.29
N GLU A 271 -2.57 -7.44 -7.26
CA GLU A 271 -3.41 -6.37 -7.81
C GLU A 271 -2.51 -5.18 -8.14
N PRO A 272 -2.71 -4.50 -9.28
CA PRO A 272 -1.94 -3.31 -9.62
C PRO A 272 -2.28 -2.14 -8.69
N VAL A 273 -1.28 -1.34 -8.35
CA VAL A 273 -1.52 -0.04 -7.70
C VAL A 273 -2.05 0.97 -8.72
N CYS A 274 -2.85 1.94 -8.29
CA CYS A 274 -3.17 3.06 -9.16
C CYS A 274 -1.95 3.96 -9.37
N LEU A 275 -1.87 4.59 -10.53
CA LEU A 275 -0.92 5.68 -10.77
C LEU A 275 -1.52 7.03 -10.36
N PRO A 276 -0.70 8.07 -10.10
CA PRO A 276 -1.16 9.38 -9.68
C PRO A 276 -2.25 9.97 -10.61
N PRO A 277 -3.37 10.48 -10.06
CA PRO A 277 -4.42 11.10 -10.85
C PRO A 277 -4.04 12.49 -11.39
N VAL A 278 -3.00 13.12 -10.82
CA VAL A 278 -2.49 14.43 -11.22
C VAL A 278 -1.11 14.26 -11.85
N ARG A 279 -0.88 14.99 -12.94
CA ARG A 279 0.40 15.06 -13.64
C ARG A 279 1.22 16.26 -13.18
N GLY A 280 2.53 16.13 -13.30
CA GLY A 280 3.48 17.23 -13.16
C GLY A 280 4.30 17.19 -11.88
N SER A 281 5.14 18.21 -11.74
CA SER A 281 6.20 18.31 -10.75
C SER A 281 5.85 19.24 -9.59
N ALA A 282 4.57 19.37 -9.24
CA ALA A 282 4.16 20.20 -8.11
C ALA A 282 4.69 19.60 -6.81
N ALA A 283 5.86 20.09 -6.38
CA ALA A 283 6.71 19.48 -5.35
C ALA A 283 5.97 19.21 -4.04
N ASP A 284 5.16 20.19 -3.62
CA ASP A 284 4.56 20.21 -2.28
C ASP A 284 3.10 19.76 -2.27
N GLN A 285 2.58 19.18 -3.36
CA GLN A 285 1.20 18.68 -3.40
C GLN A 285 0.95 17.60 -2.32
N LEU A 286 1.98 16.83 -1.98
CA LEU A 286 1.92 15.76 -0.98
C LEU A 286 2.54 16.14 0.36
N ALA A 287 3.09 17.34 0.52
CA ALA A 287 3.77 17.73 1.76
C ALA A 287 2.86 17.56 2.99
N GLY A 288 3.36 16.89 4.02
CA GLY A 288 2.62 16.55 5.23
C GLY A 288 1.68 15.33 5.11
N SER A 289 1.52 14.75 3.92
CA SER A 289 0.71 13.54 3.73
C SER A 289 1.41 12.32 4.32
N ALA A 290 0.62 11.45 4.95
CA ALA A 290 1.07 10.14 5.38
C ALA A 290 1.16 9.19 4.18
N VAL A 291 2.26 8.46 4.08
CA VAL A 291 2.58 7.55 2.98
C VAL A 291 3.10 6.23 3.54
N ASP A 292 2.89 5.13 2.83
CA ASP A 292 3.32 3.80 3.23
C ASP A 292 4.38 3.28 2.26
N VAL A 293 5.53 2.88 2.80
CA VAL A 293 6.55 2.09 2.08
C VAL A 293 6.37 0.63 2.43
N SER A 294 6.58 -0.27 1.46
CA SER A 294 6.52 -1.72 1.70
C SER A 294 7.56 -2.49 0.89
N GLY A 295 8.08 -3.58 1.47
CA GLY A 295 9.11 -4.41 0.84
C GLY A 295 9.76 -5.40 1.81
N TRP A 296 10.89 -5.97 1.41
CA TRP A 296 11.67 -6.95 2.19
C TRP A 296 13.07 -6.43 2.54
N GLY A 297 13.21 -5.10 2.55
CA GLY A 297 14.44 -4.42 2.92
C GLY A 297 14.92 -4.76 4.33
N LEU A 298 16.08 -4.22 4.67
CA LEU A 298 16.69 -4.39 5.97
C LEU A 298 15.72 -3.88 7.05
N ASN A 299 15.51 -4.68 8.09
CA ASN A 299 14.83 -4.22 9.30
C ASN A 299 15.79 -3.40 10.19
N GLU A 300 15.30 -2.97 11.36
CA GLU A 300 16.06 -2.19 12.35
C GLU A 300 17.39 -2.85 12.79
N ASN A 301 17.51 -4.18 12.63
CA ASN A 301 18.71 -4.96 12.94
C ASN A 301 19.66 -5.13 11.75
N SER A 302 19.44 -4.42 10.64
CA SER A 302 20.23 -4.54 9.40
C SER A 302 20.22 -5.95 8.80
N THR A 303 19.14 -6.71 9.02
CA THR A 303 18.89 -8.00 8.35
C THR A 303 17.71 -7.86 7.40
N SER A 304 17.84 -8.39 6.17
CA SER A 304 16.70 -8.43 5.24
C SER A 304 15.58 -9.25 5.88
N SER A 305 14.36 -8.70 5.88
CA SER A 305 13.23 -9.43 6.44
C SER A 305 12.75 -10.50 5.47
N VAL A 306 12.51 -11.70 6.00
CA VAL A 306 11.92 -12.78 5.22
C VAL A 306 10.45 -12.48 4.93
N ILE A 307 9.76 -11.83 5.87
CA ILE A 307 8.35 -11.42 5.75
C ILE A 307 8.29 -9.98 5.25
N LYS A 308 7.36 -9.69 4.33
CA LYS A 308 7.14 -8.34 3.79
C LYS A 308 6.81 -7.36 4.92
N GLN A 309 7.56 -6.28 4.99
CA GLN A 309 7.42 -5.20 5.98
C GLN A 309 6.66 -4.01 5.39
N LYS A 310 6.10 -3.19 6.27
CA LYS A 310 5.57 -1.86 5.96
C LYS A 310 6.05 -0.84 6.98
N ALA A 311 6.15 0.42 6.55
CA ALA A 311 6.35 1.56 7.44
C ALA A 311 5.57 2.77 6.95
N MET A 312 4.93 3.49 7.87
CA MET A 312 4.33 4.78 7.61
C MET A 312 5.39 5.88 7.73
N LEU A 313 5.45 6.75 6.73
CA LEU A 313 6.29 7.95 6.67
C LEU A 313 5.43 9.18 6.40
N TYR A 314 6.04 10.36 6.50
CA TYR A 314 5.44 11.63 6.10
C TYR A 314 6.29 12.30 5.03
N VAL A 315 5.63 12.77 3.98
CA VAL A 315 6.31 13.56 2.93
C VAL A 315 6.72 14.91 3.49
N LEU A 316 7.98 15.28 3.32
CA LEU A 316 8.49 16.57 3.76
C LEU A 316 8.37 17.61 2.64
N PRO A 317 8.30 18.91 2.98
CA PRO A 317 8.38 19.98 1.99
C PRO A 317 9.68 19.91 1.20
N GLN A 318 9.62 20.19 -0.11
CA GLN A 318 10.76 20.10 -1.02
C GLN A 318 11.94 20.98 -0.55
N SER A 319 11.65 22.16 -0.01
CA SER A 319 12.66 23.08 0.54
C SER A 319 13.44 22.46 1.72
N LYS A 320 12.75 21.70 2.59
CA LYS A 320 13.39 20.98 3.69
C LYS A 320 14.28 19.86 3.15
N CYS A 321 13.77 19.08 2.20
CA CYS A 321 14.54 18.02 1.54
C CYS A 321 15.83 18.58 0.91
N ARG A 322 15.73 19.68 0.16
CA ARG A 322 16.88 20.35 -0.46
C ARG A 322 17.89 20.79 0.59
N SER A 323 17.45 21.50 1.63
CA SER A 323 18.33 21.96 2.69
C SER A 323 19.07 20.81 3.37
N ASP A 324 18.42 19.67 3.61
CA ASP A 324 19.02 18.51 4.28
C ASP A 324 20.09 17.84 3.41
N TYR A 325 19.85 17.74 2.10
CA TYR A 325 20.73 17.06 1.15
C TYR A 325 21.83 17.97 0.57
N GLU A 326 21.59 19.27 0.43
CA GLU A 326 22.62 20.25 0.03
C GLU A 326 23.76 20.27 1.06
N GLN A 327 23.44 20.15 2.35
CA GLN A 327 24.44 19.98 3.41
C GLN A 327 25.30 18.72 3.26
N GLN A 328 24.85 17.75 2.47
CA GLN A 328 25.55 16.51 2.14
C GLN A 328 26.19 16.53 0.74
N GLY A 329 26.05 17.63 -0.01
CA GLY A 329 26.60 17.79 -1.36
C GLY A 329 25.71 17.24 -2.49
N TYR A 330 24.42 16.97 -2.24
CA TYR A 330 23.48 16.49 -3.26
C TYR A 330 22.44 17.57 -3.61
N ALA A 331 22.11 17.69 -4.89
CA ALA A 331 21.12 18.63 -5.39
C ALA A 331 19.80 17.91 -5.73
N LEU A 332 18.75 18.15 -4.95
CA LEU A 332 17.44 17.55 -5.17
C LEU A 332 16.61 18.29 -6.21
N THR A 333 16.11 17.54 -7.19
CA THR A 333 15.28 18.03 -8.29
C THR A 333 13.79 17.92 -7.99
N GLU A 334 12.94 18.61 -8.76
CA GLU A 334 11.48 18.53 -8.63
C GLU A 334 10.91 17.14 -8.98
N GLY A 335 11.69 16.34 -9.73
CA GLY A 335 11.40 14.93 -10.01
C GLY A 335 11.59 14.00 -8.81
N GLN A 336 12.04 14.53 -7.68
CA GLN A 336 12.26 13.80 -6.44
C GLN A 336 11.35 14.35 -5.33
N LEU A 337 11.05 13.49 -4.36
CA LEU A 337 10.41 13.85 -3.10
C LEU A 337 11.18 13.17 -1.96
N CYS A 338 11.05 13.69 -0.74
CA CYS A 338 11.60 13.01 0.42
C CYS A 338 10.54 12.76 1.48
N ALA A 339 10.68 11.67 2.21
CA ALA A 339 9.80 11.29 3.29
C ALA A 339 10.60 10.77 4.49
N SER A 340 10.08 11.01 5.69
CA SER A 340 10.66 10.50 6.93
C SER A 340 9.56 9.96 7.85
N GLY A 341 9.84 8.86 8.55
CA GLY A 341 9.00 8.35 9.63
C GLY A 341 9.47 8.77 11.03
N GLY A 342 10.58 9.52 11.12
CA GLY A 342 11.23 9.84 12.39
C GLY A 342 12.31 8.84 12.79
N ILE A 343 12.81 8.98 14.02
CA ILE A 343 13.79 8.04 14.59
C ILE A 343 13.13 6.65 14.71
N ASN A 344 13.85 5.63 14.26
CA ASN A 344 13.47 4.21 14.15
C ASN A 344 12.45 3.87 13.05
N VAL A 345 12.06 4.81 12.18
CA VAL A 345 11.11 4.54 11.09
C VAL A 345 11.61 5.17 9.79
N ASP A 346 12.21 4.36 8.92
CA ASP A 346 12.73 4.80 7.62
C ASP A 346 12.71 3.65 6.60
N SER A 347 12.64 3.99 5.31
CA SER A 347 12.88 3.03 4.22
C SER A 347 14.33 2.57 4.23
N CYS A 348 14.56 1.27 4.16
CA CYS A 348 15.88 0.70 4.31
C CYS A 348 16.45 0.13 3.01
N SER A 349 17.76 -0.17 3.02
CA SER A 349 18.41 -0.93 1.93
C SER A 349 17.61 -2.20 1.64
N GLY A 350 17.33 -2.52 0.37
CA GLY A 350 16.54 -3.70 -0.02
C GLY A 350 15.05 -3.44 -0.27
N ASP A 351 14.55 -2.24 0.07
CA ASP A 351 13.27 -1.73 -0.48
C ASP A 351 13.49 -0.93 -1.78
N SER A 352 14.74 -0.78 -2.23
CA SER A 352 15.13 -0.07 -3.47
C SER A 352 14.26 -0.45 -4.66
N GLY A 353 13.71 0.53 -5.36
CA GLY A 353 12.77 0.32 -6.47
C GLY A 353 11.34 -0.07 -6.06
N GLY A 354 11.10 -0.30 -4.77
CA GLY A 354 9.79 -0.61 -4.19
C GLY A 354 8.87 0.61 -4.09
N PRO A 355 7.59 0.37 -3.75
CA PRO A 355 6.55 1.39 -3.77
C PRO A 355 6.57 2.29 -2.53
N LEU A 356 6.39 3.59 -2.75
CA LEU A 356 5.87 4.54 -1.77
C LEU A 356 4.44 4.93 -2.16
N THR A 357 3.47 4.51 -1.38
CA THR A 357 2.05 4.65 -1.69
C THR A 357 1.36 5.67 -0.80
N VAL A 358 0.30 6.28 -1.31
CA VAL A 358 -0.53 7.22 -0.57
C VAL A 358 -2.01 6.90 -0.76
N GLU A 359 -2.77 7.04 0.31
CA GLU A 359 -4.22 6.90 0.31
C GLU A 359 -4.88 8.21 -0.13
N ALA A 360 -5.87 8.09 -1.02
CA ALA A 360 -6.66 9.21 -1.52
C ALA A 360 -8.14 8.83 -1.67
N TYR A 361 -8.93 9.83 -2.06
CA TYR A 361 -10.37 9.71 -2.21
C TYR A 361 -10.78 10.16 -3.61
N THR A 362 -11.66 9.39 -4.26
CA THR A 362 -12.32 9.81 -5.50
C THR A 362 -13.24 11.02 -5.21
N PRO A 363 -13.72 11.75 -6.23
CA PRO A 363 -14.75 12.77 -6.03
C PRO A 363 -16.02 12.22 -5.35
N GLN A 364 -16.30 10.93 -5.54
CA GLN A 364 -17.40 10.19 -4.91
C GLN A 364 -17.07 9.69 -3.50
N ARG A 365 -15.88 10.04 -2.97
CA ARG A 365 -15.35 9.64 -1.66
C ARG A 365 -15.04 8.16 -1.51
N ASP A 366 -14.87 7.44 -2.61
CA ASP A 366 -14.34 6.08 -2.58
C ASP A 366 -12.84 6.15 -2.27
N ARG A 367 -12.39 5.33 -1.32
CA ARG A 367 -11.00 5.29 -0.88
C ARG A 367 -10.17 4.44 -1.85
N PHE A 368 -9.01 4.93 -2.25
CA PHE A 368 -8.06 4.18 -3.08
C PHE A 368 -6.62 4.54 -2.73
N VAL A 369 -5.68 3.71 -3.18
CA VAL A 369 -4.25 3.91 -2.99
C VAL A 369 -3.59 4.11 -4.34
N TYR A 370 -2.66 5.07 -4.43
CA TYR A 370 -1.84 5.24 -5.62
C TYR A 370 -0.36 5.34 -5.29
N LEU A 371 0.47 5.08 -6.30
CA LEU A 371 1.92 5.14 -6.21
C LEU A 371 2.42 6.59 -6.25
N ALA A 372 2.77 7.14 -5.09
CA ALA A 372 3.30 8.49 -4.99
C ALA A 372 4.79 8.55 -5.39
N GLY A 373 5.55 7.52 -5.02
CA GLY A 373 6.99 7.48 -5.24
C GLY A 373 7.56 6.08 -5.42
N ILE A 374 8.83 6.05 -5.84
CA ILE A 374 9.64 4.84 -5.96
C ILE A 374 10.86 5.01 -5.06
N VAL A 375 11.18 4.03 -4.21
CA VAL A 375 12.35 4.09 -3.33
C VAL A 375 13.62 4.22 -4.17
N SER A 376 14.35 5.33 -4.02
CA SER A 376 15.57 5.61 -4.80
C SER A 376 16.81 5.46 -3.92
N TYR A 377 17.02 6.37 -2.97
CA TYR A 377 18.16 6.31 -2.06
C TYR A 377 17.84 6.91 -0.69
N GLY A 378 18.63 6.56 0.31
CA GLY A 378 18.53 7.09 1.67
C GLY A 378 19.84 6.87 2.42
N LYS A 379 19.93 7.33 3.67
CA LYS A 379 21.14 7.07 4.47
C LYS A 379 21.25 5.59 4.78
N LYS A 380 22.45 5.04 4.60
CA LYS A 380 22.83 3.61 4.80
C LYS A 380 22.56 3.02 6.21
N ARG A 381 22.02 3.81 7.14
CA ARG A 381 21.68 3.42 8.52
C ARG A 381 20.27 3.88 8.85
N CYS A 382 19.32 3.40 8.07
CA CYS A 382 17.89 3.67 8.22
C CYS A 382 17.42 3.37 9.64
N GLY A 383 16.48 4.19 10.12
CA GLY A 383 15.97 4.17 11.50
C GLY A 383 16.89 4.80 12.55
N ARG A 384 18.19 5.06 12.30
CA ARG A 384 19.06 5.65 13.34
C ARG A 384 19.04 7.18 13.40
N THR A 385 18.51 7.82 12.37
CA THR A 385 18.41 9.28 12.25
C THR A 385 17.10 9.64 11.58
N ASP A 386 16.52 10.77 11.94
CA ASP A 386 15.36 11.38 11.26
C ASP A 386 15.78 12.05 9.93
N PHE A 387 16.69 11.41 9.19
CA PHE A 387 17.15 11.94 7.91
C PHE A 387 16.30 11.32 6.80
N PRO A 388 15.66 12.13 5.94
CA PRO A 388 14.63 11.62 5.05
C PRO A 388 15.21 10.76 3.91
N GLY A 389 14.51 9.68 3.56
CA GLY A 389 14.74 8.93 2.32
C GLY A 389 14.25 9.72 1.11
N VAL A 390 14.91 9.55 -0.03
CA VAL A 390 14.55 10.16 -1.32
C VAL A 390 13.91 9.13 -2.23
N TYR A 391 12.85 9.59 -2.88
CA TYR A 391 12.00 8.80 -3.75
C TYR A 391 11.83 9.52 -5.08
N THR A 392 11.76 8.76 -6.16
CA THR A 392 11.38 9.31 -7.46
C THR A 392 9.89 9.64 -7.44
N ARG A 393 9.53 10.90 -7.73
CA ARG A 393 8.14 11.39 -7.72
C ARG A 393 7.40 10.93 -8.97
N VAL A 394 6.52 9.93 -8.85
CA VAL A 394 5.87 9.30 -10.02
C VAL A 394 5.01 10.27 -10.84
N SER A 395 4.38 11.26 -10.21
CA SER A 395 3.57 12.27 -10.92
C SER A 395 4.38 13.06 -11.97
N SER A 396 5.69 13.20 -11.78
CA SER A 396 6.60 13.87 -12.71
C SER A 396 6.92 13.04 -13.96
N TYR A 397 6.66 11.72 -13.95
CA TYR A 397 7.04 10.79 -15.03
C TYR A 397 5.86 10.14 -15.72
N MET A 398 4.62 10.56 -15.43
CA MET A 398 3.41 9.95 -16.01
C MET A 398 3.41 9.96 -17.54
N ASP A 399 3.85 11.05 -18.16
CA ASP A 399 3.92 11.13 -19.63
C ASP A 399 4.94 10.13 -20.21
N TRP A 400 6.10 9.99 -19.56
CA TRP A 400 7.12 9.00 -19.94
C TRP A 400 6.63 7.57 -19.72
N ILE A 401 5.95 7.27 -18.61
CA ILE A 401 5.40 5.93 -18.30
C ILE A 401 4.43 5.52 -19.40
N GLU A 402 3.43 6.36 -19.68
CA GLU A 402 2.40 6.05 -20.67
C GLU A 402 2.97 5.94 -22.08
N GLN A 403 3.90 6.82 -22.46
CA GLN A 403 4.52 6.80 -23.78
C GLN A 403 5.39 5.55 -23.97
N THR A 404 6.21 5.22 -22.98
CA THR A 404 7.08 4.05 -23.03
C THR A 404 6.27 2.75 -23.12
N ILE A 405 5.16 2.65 -22.38
CA ILE A 405 4.23 1.52 -22.50
C ILE A 405 3.65 1.43 -23.91
N ARG A 406 3.13 2.54 -24.46
CA ARG A 406 2.58 2.58 -25.83
C ARG A 406 3.59 2.11 -26.88
N ASP A 407 4.83 2.58 -26.80
CA ASP A 407 5.87 2.28 -27.78
C ASP A 407 6.41 0.83 -27.68
N ASN A 408 6.10 0.14 -26.58
CA ASN A 408 6.58 -1.22 -26.29
C ASN A 408 5.44 -2.23 -26.06
N SER A 409 4.21 -1.88 -26.43
CA SER A 409 3.06 -2.79 -26.39
C SER A 409 3.02 -3.66 -27.65
N ASP A 410 2.45 -4.86 -27.53
CA ASP A 410 2.28 -5.73 -28.69
C ASP A 410 1.19 -5.13 -29.60
N SER A 411 1.35 -5.29 -30.92
CA SER A 411 0.46 -4.71 -31.93
C SER A 411 -0.89 -5.38 -32.03
#